data_AF-A0A7S2WHZ8-F1
#
_entry.id   AF-A0A7S2WHZ8-F1
#
_cell.length_a   1.000
_cell.length_b   1.000
_cell.length_c   1.000
_cell.angle_alpha   90.00
_cell.angle_beta   90.00
_cell.angle_gamma   90.00
#
_symmetry.space_group_name_H-M   'P 1'
#
loop_
_entity.id
_entity.type
_entity.pdbx_description
1 polymer ?
#
loop_
_entity_poly.entity_id
_entity_poly.type
_entity_poly.pdbx_seq_one_letter_code
_entity_poly.pdbx_strand_id
1 'polypeptide(L)'
;AGAAAAALVPAAANAAAGESPRFSVFGVIGDGTSYSEGAAYGSDQSSPLYSPYSVYDNQGDNSAYKPGGKEEIDRKVAILVETKNRLTKLDRYIQRKEWYNVKDELTRYMYETRGAVRGLSETPAQKKAATAFFRAMEDTYTAATLRKQEVCASSAAASIVTLEAFVKTL
;
A
#
# COMPACT_ATOMS: atom_id res chain seq x y z
N ALA A 1 57.82 -45.63 -8.22
CA ALA A 1 57.72 -44.17 -8.07
C ALA A 1 56.71 -43.64 -9.10
N GLY A 2 55.86 -42.67 -8.70
CA GLY A 2 54.82 -42.00 -9.51
C GLY A 2 53.39 -42.52 -9.19
N ALA A 3 52.56 -41.82 -8.39
CA ALA A 3 51.76 -40.60 -8.66
C ALA A 3 50.61 -40.87 -9.65
N ALA A 4 49.34 -40.45 -9.47
CA ALA A 4 48.80 -39.30 -8.75
C ALA A 4 47.32 -39.54 -8.36
N ALA A 5 46.90 -38.95 -7.25
CA ALA A 5 45.51 -38.88 -6.81
C ALA A 5 44.79 -37.73 -7.53
N ALA A 6 43.61 -38.01 -8.09
CA ALA A 6 42.74 -37.00 -8.69
C ALA A 6 42.05 -36.19 -7.57
N ALA A 7 42.42 -34.91 -7.45
CA ALA A 7 41.73 -33.95 -6.60
C ALA A 7 40.56 -33.33 -7.37
N LEU A 8 39.34 -33.51 -6.85
CA LEU A 8 38.18 -32.69 -7.17
C LEU A 8 38.49 -31.23 -6.79
N VAL A 9 38.53 -30.33 -7.75
CA VAL A 9 38.60 -28.88 -7.52
C VAL A 9 37.22 -28.27 -7.81
N PRO A 10 36.66 -27.42 -6.94
CA PRO A 10 35.38 -26.78 -7.20
C PRO A 10 35.52 -25.79 -8.35
N ALA A 11 34.53 -25.76 -9.24
CA ALA A 11 34.45 -24.75 -10.31
C ALA A 11 34.23 -23.36 -9.69
N ALA A 12 35.31 -22.59 -9.55
CA ALA A 12 35.24 -21.17 -9.23
C ALA A 12 34.54 -20.45 -10.39
N ALA A 13 33.45 -19.75 -10.07
CA ALA A 13 32.84 -18.79 -10.97
C ALA A 13 33.89 -17.74 -11.36
N ASN A 14 34.16 -17.60 -12.65
CA ASN A 14 35.13 -16.66 -13.20
C ASN A 14 34.67 -15.21 -12.91
N ALA A 15 35.14 -14.62 -11.82
CA ALA A 15 35.41 -13.19 -11.81
C ALA A 15 36.58 -12.97 -12.77
N ALA A 16 36.45 -12.05 -13.73
CA ALA A 16 37.50 -11.76 -14.70
C ALA A 16 38.83 -11.51 -13.97
N ALA A 17 39.82 -12.39 -14.19
CA ALA A 17 41.11 -12.31 -13.52
C ALA A 17 41.86 -11.06 -14.00
N GLY A 18 42.05 -10.09 -13.11
CA GLY A 18 42.91 -8.92 -13.35
C GLY A 18 42.31 -7.55 -13.04
N GLU A 19 41.04 -7.45 -12.65
CA GLU A 19 40.48 -6.17 -12.23
C GLU A 19 40.71 -5.95 -10.73
N SER A 20 41.61 -5.02 -10.39
CA SER A 20 41.69 -4.50 -9.03
C SER A 20 40.40 -3.74 -8.68
N PRO A 21 39.96 -3.71 -7.40
CA PRO A 21 38.81 -2.91 -7.00
C PRO A 21 38.98 -1.46 -7.45
N ARG A 22 38.15 -1.00 -8.40
CA ARG A 22 38.14 0.38 -8.87
C ARG A 22 37.45 1.25 -7.82
N PHE A 23 38.25 1.81 -6.92
CA PHE A 23 37.81 2.80 -5.93
C PHE A 23 37.99 4.21 -6.49
N SER A 24 36.91 5.00 -6.49
CA SER A 24 36.95 6.41 -6.84
C SER A 24 37.40 7.22 -5.62
N VAL A 25 38.63 7.73 -5.63
CA VAL A 25 39.08 8.73 -4.66
C VAL A 25 38.65 10.08 -5.24
N PHE A 26 37.68 10.73 -4.59
CA PHE A 26 37.05 12.02 -4.92
C PHE A 26 35.76 12.03 -5.75
N GLY A 27 35.24 10.92 -6.28
CA GLY A 27 33.93 10.92 -6.96
C GLY A 27 33.86 11.74 -8.26
N VAL A 28 35.01 12.13 -8.82
CA VAL A 28 35.13 12.95 -10.05
C VAL A 28 35.60 12.12 -11.26
N ILE A 29 36.18 10.92 -11.04
CA ILE A 29 36.76 10.06 -12.08
C ILE A 29 36.11 8.67 -12.09
N GLY A 30 34.91 8.52 -11.54
CA GLY A 30 34.16 7.28 -11.75
C GLY A 30 33.34 7.33 -13.02
N ASP A 31 33.54 6.32 -13.83
CA ASP A 31 32.85 6.04 -15.08
C ASP A 31 31.51 5.30 -14.84
N GLY A 32 30.95 5.41 -13.62
CA GLY A 32 29.76 4.65 -13.21
C GLY A 32 30.00 3.17 -12.92
N THR A 33 31.22 2.63 -13.15
CA THR A 33 31.57 1.22 -12.85
C THR A 33 32.40 1.06 -11.57
N SER A 34 32.76 2.18 -10.93
CA SER A 34 33.54 2.20 -9.69
C SER A 34 32.65 1.91 -8.47
N TYR A 35 33.06 0.97 -7.61
CA TYR A 35 32.25 0.46 -6.50
C TYR A 35 32.01 1.44 -5.33
N SER A 36 32.50 2.68 -5.41
CA SER A 36 32.51 3.64 -4.30
C SER A 36 32.17 5.06 -4.76
N GLU A 37 30.97 5.24 -5.31
CA GLU A 37 30.49 6.55 -5.77
C GLU A 37 29.15 6.90 -5.12
N GLY A 38 29.19 7.58 -3.97
CA GLY A 38 27.97 8.05 -3.29
C GLY A 38 27.26 9.24 -3.95
N ALA A 39 27.83 9.79 -5.03
CA ALA A 39 27.36 10.99 -5.72
C ALA A 39 27.24 10.81 -7.24
N ALA A 40 27.12 9.57 -7.73
CA ALA A 40 26.93 9.29 -9.15
C ALA A 40 25.53 9.71 -9.65
N TYR A 41 24.54 9.88 -8.75
CA TYR A 41 23.21 10.42 -9.06
C TYR A 41 22.56 9.85 -10.34
N GLY A 42 22.77 8.54 -10.62
CA GLY A 42 22.23 7.85 -11.79
C GLY A 42 23.18 7.70 -12.97
N SER A 43 24.37 8.30 -12.95
CA SER A 43 25.41 8.04 -13.96
C SER A 43 26.02 6.64 -13.87
N ASP A 44 25.79 5.95 -12.75
CA ASP A 44 26.17 4.57 -12.45
C ASP A 44 25.10 3.54 -12.85
N GLN A 45 23.91 3.99 -13.29
CA GLN A 45 22.78 3.11 -13.60
C GLN A 45 22.42 3.13 -15.08
N SER A 46 22.08 1.95 -15.62
CA SER A 46 21.72 1.80 -17.04
C SER A 46 20.30 2.26 -17.37
N SER A 47 19.44 2.41 -16.36
CA SER A 47 18.04 2.82 -16.50
C SER A 47 17.81 4.20 -15.89
N PRO A 48 16.96 5.06 -16.50
CA PRO A 48 16.66 6.36 -15.93
C PRO A 48 15.99 6.25 -14.56
N LEU A 49 16.57 6.94 -13.58
CA LEU A 49 16.01 7.06 -12.23
C LEU A 49 14.79 7.98 -12.19
N TYR A 50 13.93 7.79 -11.18
CA TYR A 50 12.82 8.71 -10.88
C TYR A 50 13.31 10.14 -10.58
N SER A 51 14.43 10.24 -9.87
CA SER A 51 15.07 11.49 -9.48
C SER A 51 16.55 11.23 -9.18
N PRO A 52 17.45 12.22 -9.33
CA PRO A 52 18.85 12.09 -8.91
C PRO A 52 19.02 11.57 -7.47
N TYR A 53 18.06 11.85 -6.58
CA TYR A 53 18.06 11.43 -5.17
C TYR A 53 17.28 10.13 -4.90
N SER A 54 16.88 9.40 -5.94
CA SER A 54 16.16 8.13 -5.84
C SER A 54 17.05 6.98 -6.29
N VAL A 55 16.87 5.81 -5.69
CA VAL A 55 17.46 4.55 -6.17
C VAL A 55 16.51 3.77 -7.09
N TYR A 56 15.27 4.21 -7.21
CA TYR A 56 14.22 3.57 -8.00
C TYR A 56 13.99 4.29 -9.33
N ASP A 57 13.62 3.51 -10.33
CA ASP A 57 13.19 3.96 -11.65
C ASP A 57 11.78 4.57 -11.61
N ASN A 58 11.39 5.18 -12.73
CA ASN A 58 10.01 5.61 -12.93
C ASN A 58 9.10 4.39 -13.09
N GLN A 59 7.88 4.46 -12.53
CA GLN A 59 6.86 3.47 -12.83
C GLN A 59 6.53 3.50 -14.34
N GLY A 60 6.55 2.33 -14.98
CA GLY A 60 6.31 2.21 -16.42
C GLY A 60 5.97 0.79 -16.86
N ASP A 61 6.07 0.56 -18.18
CA ASP A 61 5.64 -0.68 -18.81
C ASP A 61 6.48 -1.90 -18.40
N ASN A 62 7.73 -1.69 -17.99
CA ASN A 62 8.61 -2.76 -17.49
C ASN A 62 8.46 -3.01 -15.99
N SER A 63 7.70 -2.19 -15.26
CA SER A 63 7.47 -2.39 -13.82
C SER A 63 6.61 -3.64 -13.59
N ALA A 64 7.03 -4.50 -12.66
CA ALA A 64 6.29 -5.72 -12.30
C ALA A 64 4.92 -5.42 -11.67
N TYR A 65 4.83 -4.34 -10.90
CA TYR A 65 3.56 -3.89 -10.33
C TYR A 65 2.74 -3.11 -11.36
N LYS A 66 1.52 -3.59 -11.64
CA LYS A 66 0.55 -2.94 -12.51
C LYS A 66 -0.65 -2.44 -11.68
N PRO A 67 -0.87 -1.13 -11.58
CA PRO A 67 -2.01 -0.59 -10.83
C PRO A 67 -3.32 -0.94 -11.52
N GLY A 68 -4.38 -1.17 -10.75
CA GLY A 68 -5.69 -1.50 -11.29
C GLY A 68 -5.81 -2.93 -11.82
N GLY A 69 -4.86 -3.80 -11.47
CA GLY A 69 -4.96 -5.22 -11.76
C GLY A 69 -6.19 -5.84 -11.09
N LYS A 70 -6.73 -6.90 -11.71
CA LYS A 70 -7.95 -7.58 -11.24
C LYS A 70 -7.86 -7.99 -9.77
N GLU A 71 -6.73 -8.55 -9.34
CA GLU A 71 -6.53 -8.99 -7.95
C GLU A 71 -6.58 -7.82 -6.94
N GLU A 72 -6.10 -6.65 -7.33
CA GLU A 72 -6.14 -5.45 -6.49
C GLU A 72 -7.58 -4.95 -6.33
N ILE A 73 -8.33 -4.93 -7.45
CA ILE A 73 -9.75 -4.55 -7.45
C ILE A 73 -10.57 -5.54 -6.64
N ASP A 74 -10.39 -6.84 -6.87
CA ASP A 74 -11.08 -7.91 -6.13
C ASP A 74 -10.82 -7.80 -4.62
N ARG A 75 -9.57 -7.52 -4.22
CA ARG A 75 -9.21 -7.30 -2.81
C ARG A 75 -9.93 -6.09 -2.22
N LYS A 76 -9.97 -4.96 -2.95
CA LYS A 76 -10.66 -3.74 -2.50
C LYS A 76 -12.17 -3.99 -2.38
N VAL A 77 -12.78 -4.71 -3.32
CA VAL A 77 -14.20 -5.10 -3.26
C VAL A 77 -14.46 -6.02 -2.07
N ALA A 78 -13.60 -7.01 -1.81
CA ALA A 78 -13.72 -7.89 -0.65
C ALA A 78 -13.67 -7.11 0.67
N ILE A 79 -12.84 -6.07 0.76
CA ILE A 79 -12.83 -5.16 1.91
C ILE A 79 -14.21 -4.51 2.09
N LEU A 80 -14.83 -3.98 1.02
CA LEU A 80 -16.16 -3.35 1.13
C LEU A 80 -17.26 -4.31 1.61
N VAL A 81 -17.19 -5.58 1.21
CA VAL A 81 -18.12 -6.62 1.68
C VAL A 81 -17.98 -6.82 3.19
N GLU A 82 -16.75 -6.98 3.68
CA GLU A 82 -16.49 -7.15 5.11
C GLU A 82 -16.76 -5.86 5.90
N THR A 83 -16.51 -4.68 5.33
CA THR A 83 -16.91 -3.39 5.88
C THR A 83 -18.40 -3.39 6.18
N LYS A 84 -19.24 -3.78 5.21
CA LYS A 84 -20.68 -3.87 5.39
C LYS A 84 -21.04 -4.81 6.54
N ASN A 85 -20.44 -6.00 6.60
CA ASN A 85 -20.66 -6.97 7.68
C ASN A 85 -20.31 -6.44 9.07
N ARG A 86 -19.34 -5.53 9.18
CA ARG A 86 -18.95 -4.91 10.45
C ARG A 86 -19.86 -3.77 10.83
N LEU A 87 -20.28 -2.96 9.88
CA LEU A 87 -21.21 -1.86 10.12
C LEU A 87 -22.55 -2.35 10.69
N THR A 88 -23.03 -3.54 10.30
CA THR A 88 -24.26 -4.13 10.88
C THR A 88 -24.14 -4.48 12.36
N LYS A 89 -22.92 -4.64 12.89
CA LYS A 89 -22.69 -4.93 14.33
C LYS A 89 -22.84 -3.68 15.20
N LEU A 90 -22.73 -2.48 14.61
CA LEU A 90 -22.69 -1.23 15.35
C LEU A 90 -23.98 -1.00 16.12
N ASP A 91 -25.14 -1.28 15.54
CA ASP A 91 -26.43 -1.09 16.23
C ASP A 91 -26.48 -1.87 17.54
N ARG A 92 -26.10 -3.16 17.53
CA ARG A 92 -26.03 -3.97 18.75
C ARG A 92 -25.17 -3.33 19.83
N TYR A 93 -23.99 -2.82 19.49
CA TYR A 93 -23.10 -2.15 20.44
C TYR A 93 -23.69 -0.83 20.94
N ILE A 94 -24.35 -0.07 20.07
CA ILE A 94 -25.02 1.20 20.40
C ILE A 94 -26.17 0.96 21.38
N GLN A 95 -27.04 -0.02 21.11
CA GLN A 95 -28.16 -0.36 22.01
C GLN A 95 -27.68 -0.80 23.39
N ARG A 96 -26.56 -1.52 23.46
CA ARG A 96 -25.92 -1.93 24.72
C ARG A 96 -25.06 -0.85 25.35
N LYS A 97 -24.95 0.33 24.74
CA LYS A 97 -24.11 1.46 25.18
C LYS A 97 -22.63 1.08 25.33
N GLU A 98 -22.17 0.14 24.51
CA GLU A 98 -20.79 -0.32 24.42
C GLU A 98 -19.97 0.65 23.55
N TRP A 99 -19.85 1.91 23.98
CA TRP A 99 -19.26 3.00 23.18
C TRP A 99 -17.83 2.70 22.72
N TYR A 100 -17.05 1.98 23.54
CA TYR A 100 -15.71 1.57 23.17
C TYR A 100 -15.73 0.60 21.97
N ASN A 101 -16.62 -0.38 21.97
CA ASN A 101 -16.75 -1.36 20.88
C ASN A 101 -17.19 -0.70 19.57
N VAL A 102 -18.07 0.32 19.64
CA VAL A 102 -18.45 1.11 18.45
C VAL A 102 -17.24 1.79 17.84
N LYS A 103 -16.42 2.47 18.66
CA LYS A 103 -15.23 3.16 18.19
C LYS A 103 -14.15 2.20 17.69
N ASP A 104 -13.89 1.12 18.43
CA ASP A 104 -12.87 0.12 18.07
C ASP A 104 -13.22 -0.56 16.74
N GLU A 105 -14.48 -0.98 16.55
CA GLU A 105 -14.89 -1.61 15.31
C GLU A 105 -14.74 -0.67 14.11
N LEU A 106 -15.03 0.62 14.29
CA LEU A 106 -14.77 1.65 13.29
C LEU A 106 -13.27 1.85 13.03
N THR A 107 -12.39 1.85 14.03
CA THR A 107 -10.95 2.09 13.80
C THR A 107 -10.20 0.86 13.29
N ARG A 108 -10.54 -0.33 13.78
CA ARG A 108 -9.79 -1.57 13.53
C ARG A 108 -9.88 -2.05 12.09
N TYR A 109 -11.03 -1.88 11.44
CA TYR A 109 -11.24 -2.35 10.07
C TYR A 109 -11.45 -1.21 9.06
N MET A 110 -11.90 -0.03 9.49
CA MET A 110 -12.18 1.06 8.54
C MET A 110 -10.93 1.81 8.06
N TYR A 111 -9.75 1.50 8.60
CA TYR A 111 -8.48 1.99 8.06
C TYR A 111 -8.29 1.52 6.61
N GLU A 112 -8.38 0.21 6.38
CA GLU A 112 -8.32 -0.40 5.04
C GLU A 112 -9.50 0.02 4.17
N THR A 113 -10.68 0.24 4.78
CA THR A 113 -11.87 0.70 4.06
C THR A 113 -11.65 2.05 3.38
N ARG A 114 -10.97 3.01 4.04
CA ARG A 114 -10.68 4.30 3.40
C ARG A 114 -9.80 4.13 2.16
N GLY A 115 -8.78 3.28 2.23
CA GLY A 115 -7.92 2.94 1.10
C GLY A 115 -8.69 2.27 -0.05
N ALA A 116 -9.53 1.29 0.28
CA ALA A 116 -10.35 0.57 -0.71
C ALA A 116 -11.36 1.49 -1.41
N VAL A 117 -12.15 2.26 -0.65
CA VAL A 117 -13.15 3.19 -1.20
C VAL A 117 -12.49 4.25 -2.06
N ARG A 118 -11.39 4.86 -1.61
CA ARG A 118 -10.66 5.87 -2.42
C ARG A 118 -10.07 5.25 -3.68
N GLY A 119 -9.48 4.07 -3.55
CA GLY A 119 -8.85 3.34 -4.65
C GLY A 119 -9.83 2.76 -5.67
N LEU A 120 -11.14 2.70 -5.36
CA LEU A 120 -12.21 2.33 -6.29
C LEU A 120 -12.99 3.56 -6.80
N SER A 121 -12.76 4.74 -6.23
CA SER A 121 -13.48 5.97 -6.61
C SER A 121 -12.73 6.76 -7.70
N GLU A 122 -13.01 6.45 -8.95
CA GLU A 122 -12.34 7.07 -10.10
C GLU A 122 -13.06 8.35 -10.53
N THR A 123 -14.38 8.28 -10.67
CA THR A 123 -15.20 9.38 -11.18
C THR A 123 -15.56 10.41 -10.10
N PRO A 124 -15.88 11.67 -10.46
CA PRO A 124 -16.35 12.67 -9.50
C PRO A 124 -17.61 12.23 -8.73
N ALA A 125 -18.51 11.49 -9.38
CA ALA A 125 -19.73 10.96 -8.77
C ALA A 125 -19.39 9.92 -7.69
N GLN A 126 -18.50 8.96 -7.99
CA GLN A 126 -18.01 7.97 -7.03
C GLN A 126 -17.28 8.64 -5.86
N LYS A 127 -16.45 9.67 -6.13
CA LYS A 127 -15.76 10.44 -5.07
C LYS A 127 -16.72 11.18 -4.15
N LYS A 128 -17.83 11.71 -4.71
CA LYS A 128 -18.90 12.33 -3.93
C LYS A 128 -19.63 11.30 -3.05
N ALA A 129 -19.98 10.14 -3.61
CA ALA A 129 -20.60 9.05 -2.85
C ALA A 129 -19.67 8.53 -1.72
N ALA A 130 -18.38 8.34 -2.03
CA ALA A 130 -17.35 8.00 -1.03
C ALA A 130 -17.28 9.04 0.10
N THR A 131 -17.36 10.32 -0.22
CA THR A 131 -17.32 11.40 0.78
C THR A 131 -18.55 11.38 1.68
N ALA A 132 -19.73 11.09 1.14
CA ALA A 132 -20.94 10.92 1.94
C ALA A 132 -20.80 9.73 2.91
N PHE A 133 -20.23 8.61 2.45
CA PHE A 133 -19.92 7.47 3.30
C PHE A 133 -18.94 7.82 4.43
N PHE A 134 -17.83 8.49 4.12
CA PHE A 134 -16.85 8.88 5.14
C PHE A 134 -17.44 9.81 6.20
N ARG A 135 -18.26 10.79 5.79
CA ARG A 135 -18.93 11.68 6.73
C ARG A 135 -19.86 10.93 7.68
N ALA A 136 -20.68 10.01 7.16
CA ALA A 136 -21.57 9.20 8.01
C ALA A 136 -20.79 8.37 9.04
N MET A 137 -19.63 7.83 8.69
CA MET A 137 -18.77 7.12 9.65
C MET A 137 -18.15 8.06 10.70
N GLU A 138 -17.67 9.24 10.28
CA GLU A 138 -17.09 10.25 11.19
C GLU A 138 -18.13 10.79 12.17
N ASP A 139 -19.36 11.00 11.70
CA ASP A 139 -20.51 11.36 12.54
C ASP A 139 -20.84 10.24 13.53
N THR A 140 -20.80 8.99 13.11
CA THR A 140 -21.01 7.82 14.00
C THR A 140 -19.94 7.78 15.10
N TYR A 141 -18.67 7.93 14.75
CA TYR A 141 -17.55 7.94 15.70
C TYR A 141 -17.65 9.12 16.69
N THR A 142 -18.01 10.30 16.18
CA THR A 142 -18.21 11.50 16.99
C THR A 142 -19.39 11.33 17.95
N ALA A 143 -20.53 10.82 17.46
CA ALA A 143 -21.70 10.55 18.28
C ALA A 143 -21.44 9.48 19.35
N ALA A 144 -20.64 8.45 19.03
CA ALA A 144 -20.20 7.44 20.01
C ALA A 144 -19.30 8.06 21.09
N THR A 145 -18.40 8.97 20.70
CA THR A 145 -17.52 9.70 21.63
C THR A 145 -18.31 10.60 22.58
N LEU A 146 -19.31 11.31 22.04
CA LEU A 146 -20.23 12.16 22.81
C LEU A 146 -21.35 11.37 23.50
N ARG A 147 -21.40 10.04 23.31
CA ARG A 147 -22.41 9.12 23.87
C ARG A 147 -23.85 9.52 23.55
N LYS A 148 -24.09 10.09 22.35
CA LYS A 148 -25.41 10.47 21.86
C LYS A 148 -26.04 9.27 21.12
N GLN A 149 -26.78 8.43 21.84
CA GLN A 149 -27.28 7.15 21.33
C GLN A 149 -28.08 7.27 20.03
N GLU A 150 -29.11 8.13 19.99
CA GLU A 150 -29.98 8.26 18.81
C GLU A 150 -29.22 8.77 17.59
N VAL A 151 -28.34 9.76 17.78
CA VAL A 151 -27.50 10.30 16.71
C VAL A 151 -26.50 9.24 16.23
N CYS A 152 -25.94 8.44 17.15
CA CYS A 152 -25.02 7.37 16.78
C CYS A 152 -25.73 6.27 15.97
N ALA A 153 -26.94 5.88 16.38
CA ALA A 153 -27.73 4.89 15.66
C ALA A 153 -28.14 5.38 14.26
N SER A 154 -28.59 6.64 14.13
CA SER A 154 -28.97 7.20 12.84
C SER A 154 -27.77 7.35 11.90
N SER A 155 -26.62 7.82 12.39
CA SER A 155 -25.40 7.90 11.60
C SER A 155 -24.84 6.52 11.23
N ALA A 156 -24.94 5.53 12.12
CA ALA A 156 -24.52 4.16 11.83
C ALA A 156 -25.38 3.56 10.70
N ALA A 157 -26.70 3.74 10.76
CA ALA A 157 -27.59 3.33 9.68
C ALA A 157 -27.28 4.08 8.36
N ALA A 158 -27.03 5.39 8.44
CA ALA A 158 -26.64 6.19 7.28
C ALA A 158 -25.32 5.72 6.66
N SER A 159 -24.35 5.25 7.47
CA SER A 159 -23.08 4.72 6.97
C SER A 159 -23.26 3.46 6.11
N ILE A 160 -24.22 2.60 6.46
CA ILE A 160 -24.56 1.41 5.65
C ILE A 160 -25.20 1.85 4.33
N VAL A 161 -26.19 2.74 4.39
CA VAL A 161 -26.91 3.22 3.19
C VAL A 161 -25.96 3.92 2.22
N THR A 162 -25.07 4.76 2.73
CA THR A 162 -24.10 5.50 1.91
C THR A 162 -23.00 4.60 1.35
N LEU A 163 -22.58 3.55 2.08
CA LEU A 163 -21.71 2.51 1.54
C LEU A 163 -22.38 1.76 0.38
N GLU A 164 -23.63 1.34 0.54
CA GLU A 164 -24.37 0.66 -0.52
C GLU A 164 -24.58 1.56 -1.75
N ALA A 165 -24.87 2.84 -1.51
CA ALA A 165 -24.96 3.82 -2.59
C ALA A 165 -23.63 3.95 -3.34
N PHE A 166 -22.49 3.97 -2.63
CA PHE A 166 -21.17 3.96 -3.24
C PHE A 166 -20.93 2.67 -4.04
N VAL A 167 -21.21 1.50 -3.47
CA VAL A 167 -21.02 0.21 -4.15
C VAL A 167 -21.85 0.12 -5.44
N LYS A 168 -23.06 0.70 -5.47
CA LYS A 168 -23.88 0.78 -6.69
C LYS A 168 -23.31 1.69 -7.79
N THR A 169 -22.33 2.53 -7.46
CA THR A 169 -21.65 3.42 -8.42
C THR A 169 -20.37 2.82 -9.01
N LEU A 170 -19.92 1.68 -8.48
CA LEU A 170 -18.79 0.91 -9.01
C LEU A 170 -19.23 0.09 -10.21
#